data_AF-A0A4R8HAT1-F1
#
_entry.id   AF-A0A4R8HAT1-F1
#
_cell.length_a   1.000
_cell.length_b   1.000
_cell.length_c   1.000
_cell.angle_alpha   90.00
_cell.angle_beta   90.00
_cell.angle_gamma   90.00
#
_symmetry.space_group_name_H-M   'P 1'
#
loop_
_entity.id
_entity.type
_entity.pdbx_description
1 polymer ?
#
loop_
_entity_poly.entity_id
_entity_poly.type
_entity_poly.pdbx_seq_one_letter_code
_entity_poly.pdbx_strand_id
1 'polypeptide(L)' 'MGAYPRPPRRRRCPVGSREYTVRRGDTLFSIARDFNTTVAELRRLNPRINPNRLRPGQVICVPRREPGPPCPPCPRQ' A
#
# COMPACT_ATOMS: atom_id res chain seq x y z
N MET A 1 -18.27 -10.58 35.64
CA MET A 1 -17.45 -9.61 34.89
C MET A 1 -16.81 -10.34 33.70
N GLY A 2 -17.42 -10.30 32.52
CA GLY A 2 -16.87 -10.94 31.32
C GLY A 2 -16.08 -9.93 30.50
N ALA A 3 -14.77 -10.11 30.40
CA ALA A 3 -13.95 -9.32 29.49
C ALA A 3 -14.35 -9.69 28.05
N TYR A 4 -14.97 -8.76 27.32
CA TYR A 4 -15.21 -8.96 25.89
C TYR A 4 -13.85 -9.08 25.18
N PRO A 5 -13.54 -10.22 24.54
CA PRO A 5 -12.33 -10.30 23.74
C PRO A 5 -12.43 -9.23 22.66
N ARG A 6 -11.40 -8.37 22.57
CA ARG A 6 -11.31 -7.36 21.53
C ARG A 6 -11.44 -8.08 20.18
N PRO A 7 -12.38 -7.68 19.31
CA PRO A 7 -12.58 -8.35 18.03
C PRO A 7 -11.24 -8.36 17.27
N PRO A 8 -10.88 -9.48 16.63
CA PRO A 8 -9.65 -9.56 15.85
C PRO A 8 -9.70 -8.44 14.82
N ARG A 9 -8.70 -7.56 14.86
CA ARG A 9 -8.56 -6.49 13.86
C ARG A 9 -8.50 -7.19 12.51
N ARG A 10 -9.56 -7.06 11.70
CA ARG A 10 -9.58 -7.58 10.33
C ARG A 10 -8.31 -7.08 9.68
N ARG A 11 -7.42 -8.01 9.30
CA ARG A 11 -6.18 -7.66 8.61
C ARG A 11 -6.58 -7.01 7.31
N ARG A 12 -6.55 -5.67 7.26
CA ARG A 12 -6.88 -4.89 6.07
C ARG A 12 -5.80 -5.04 4.99
N CYS A 13 -4.60 -5.43 5.42
CA CYS A 13 -3.47 -5.65 4.55
C CYS A 13 -2.91 -7.08 4.71
N PRO A 14 -2.51 -7.73 3.61
CA PRO A 14 -1.92 -9.07 3.63
C PRO A 14 -0.60 -9.11 4.40
N VAL A 15 -0.22 -10.29 4.87
CA VAL A 15 1.04 -10.52 5.59
C VAL A 15 2.21 -10.11 4.68
N GLY A 16 3.14 -9.30 5.20
CA GLY A 16 4.20 -8.68 4.39
C GLY A 16 3.88 -7.28 3.86
N SER A 17 2.72 -6.72 4.22
CA SER A 17 2.37 -5.31 3.98
C SER A 17 1.91 -4.60 5.25
N ARG A 18 1.97 -3.27 5.27
CA ARG A 18 1.56 -2.39 6.37
C ARG A 18 0.54 -1.39 5.86
N GLU A 19 -0.36 -0.99 6.74
CA GLU A 19 -1.28 0.12 6.48
C GLU A 19 -0.50 1.44 6.46
N TYR A 20 -0.70 2.24 5.43
CA TYR A 20 -0.20 3.61 5.31
C TYR A 20 -1.41 4.53 5.09
N THR A 21 -1.47 5.60 5.89
CA THR A 21 -2.51 6.63 5.72
C THR A 21 -1.93 7.73 4.86
N VAL A 22 -2.56 7.92 3.70
CA VAL A 22 -2.16 8.90 2.69
C VAL A 22 -2.31 10.29 3.25
N ARG A 23 -1.25 11.11 3.14
CA ARG A 23 -1.26 12.50 3.60
C ARG A 23 -1.64 13.44 2.47
N ARG A 24 -1.96 14.68 2.83
CA ARG A 24 -2.27 15.72 1.84
C ARG A 24 -1.01 16.01 1.03
N GLY A 25 -1.10 15.85 -0.29
CA GLY A 25 0.03 16.00 -1.21
C GLY A 25 0.80 14.70 -1.51
N ASP A 26 0.47 13.59 -0.83
CA ASP A 26 1.05 12.30 -1.19
C ASP A 26 0.52 11.81 -2.53
N THR A 27 1.43 11.30 -3.36
CA THR A 27 1.11 10.61 -4.61
C THR A 27 1.60 9.16 -4.50
N LEU A 28 1.07 8.25 -5.33
CA LEU A 28 1.65 6.89 -5.39
C LEU A 28 3.14 6.93 -5.70
N PHE A 29 3.59 7.90 -6.49
CA PHE A 29 4.99 8.05 -6.84
C PHE A 29 5.84 8.44 -5.62
N SER A 30 5.41 9.45 -4.86
CA SER A 30 6.10 9.88 -3.64
C SER A 30 6.13 8.77 -2.58
N ILE A 31 4.99 8.08 -2.39
CA ILE A 31 4.89 6.93 -1.48
C ILE A 31 5.79 5.80 -1.97
N ALA A 32 5.73 5.44 -3.24
CA ALA A 32 6.58 4.38 -3.80
C ALA A 32 8.07 4.68 -3.56
N ARG A 33 8.48 5.95 -3.74
CA ARG A 33 9.86 6.38 -3.49
C ARG A 33 10.25 6.30 -2.02
N ASP A 34 9.37 6.73 -1.11
CA ASP A 34 9.61 6.68 0.34
C ASP A 34 9.73 5.23 0.85
N PHE A 35 8.92 4.34 0.29
CA PHE A 35 8.88 2.92 0.63
C PHE A 35 9.81 2.05 -0.22
N ASN A 36 10.70 2.64 -1.05
CA ASN A 36 11.58 1.93 -1.99
C ASN A 36 10.86 0.82 -2.78
N THR A 37 9.67 1.13 -3.29
CA THR A 37 8.82 0.22 -4.05
C THR A 37 8.40 0.88 -5.37
N THR A 38 7.54 0.23 -6.14
CA THR A 38 7.05 0.75 -7.42
C THR A 38 5.56 1.03 -7.38
N VAL A 39 5.11 1.96 -8.22
CA VAL A 39 3.67 2.27 -8.40
C VAL A 39 2.89 1.02 -8.83
N ALA A 40 3.52 0.15 -9.63
CA ALA A 40 2.94 -1.12 -10.05
C ALA A 40 2.72 -2.06 -8.86
N GLU A 41 3.70 -2.17 -7.96
CA GLU A 41 3.58 -3.02 -6.78
C GLU A 41 2.54 -2.49 -5.77
N LEU A 42 2.50 -1.17 -5.58
CA LEU A 42 1.44 -0.53 -4.78
C LEU A 42 0.06 -0.80 -5.38
N ARG A 43 -0.10 -0.75 -6.71
CA ARG A 43 -1.35 -1.13 -7.38
C ARG A 43 -1.69 -2.61 -7.20
N ARG A 44 -0.69 -3.49 -7.27
CA ARG A 44 -0.86 -4.94 -7.11
C ARG A 44 -1.35 -5.28 -5.70
N LEU A 45 -0.81 -4.61 -4.68
CA LEU A 45 -1.26 -4.75 -3.29
C LEU A 45 -2.63 -4.12 -3.04
N ASN A 46 -3.03 -3.15 -3.87
CA ASN A 46 -4.26 -2.40 -3.70
C ASN A 46 -5.05 -2.34 -5.02
N PRO A 47 -5.67 -3.45 -5.47
CA PRO A 47 -6.42 -3.46 -6.73
C PRO A 47 -7.65 -2.53 -6.73
N ARG A 48 -8.11 -2.12 -5.53
CA ARG A 48 -9.30 -1.27 -5.33
C ARG A 48 -8.99 0.23 -5.29
N ILE A 49 -7.71 0.62 -5.27
CA ILE A 49 -7.34 2.05 -5.24
C ILE A 49 -7.00 2.54 -6.64
N ASN A 50 -7.47 3.73 -6.95
CA ASN A 50 -7.15 4.37 -8.20
C ASN A 50 -5.88 5.23 -8.02
N PRO A 51 -4.80 4.96 -8.76
CA PRO A 51 -3.53 5.71 -8.68
C PRO A 51 -3.70 7.21 -8.96
N ASN A 52 -4.67 7.57 -9.81
CA ASN A 52 -4.93 8.95 -10.22
C ASN A 52 -5.91 9.67 -9.29
N ARG A 53 -6.47 8.97 -8.29
CA ARG A 53 -7.46 9.52 -7.35
C ARG A 53 -7.12 9.13 -5.92
N LEU A 54 -5.88 9.37 -5.50
CA LEU A 54 -5.52 9.26 -4.10
C LEU A 54 -6.08 10.42 -3.29
N ARG A 55 -6.80 10.08 -2.23
CA ARG A 55 -7.37 11.05 -1.30
C ARG A 55 -6.59 11.05 0.02
N PRO A 56 -6.29 12.22 0.59
CA PRO A 56 -5.76 12.31 1.94
C PRO A 56 -6.70 11.62 2.93
N GLY A 57 -6.14 10.88 3.89
CA GLY A 57 -6.89 10.08 4.86
C GLY A 57 -7.26 8.66 4.36
N GLN A 58 -6.96 8.34 3.10
CA GLN A 58 -7.15 6.99 2.58
C GLN A 58 -6.10 6.05 3.16
N VAL A 59 -6.54 4.87 3.61
CA VAL A 59 -5.64 3.80 4.08
C VAL A 59 -5.33 2.89 2.91
N ILE A 60 -4.03 2.72 2.63
CA ILE A 60 -3.53 1.81 1.59
C ILE A 60 -2.54 0.81 2.21
N CYS A 61 -2.35 -0.32 1.56
CA CYS A 61 -1.38 -1.32 1.95
C CYS A 61 -0.06 -1.09 1.22
N VAL A 62 1.01 -0.77 1.94
CA VAL A 62 2.36 -0.64 1.38
C VAL A 62 3.19 -1.86 1.78
N PRO A 63 4.12 -2.35 0.94
CA PRO A 63 4.94 -3.51 1.30
C PRO A 63 5.80 -3.18 2.52
N ARG A 64 5.97 -4.16 3.42
CA ARG A 64 6.86 -4.06 4.60
C ARG A 64 8.31 -4.42 4.26
N ARG A 65 8.54 -4.96 3.06
CA ARG A 65 9.77 -5.65 2.70
C ARG A 65 10.52 -4.89 1.61
N GLU A 66 11.84 -4.92 1.78
CA GLU A 66 12.90 -4.50 0.87
C GLU A 66 12.63 -4.85 -0.60
N PRO A 67 13.21 -4.06 -1.53
CA PRO A 67 12.94 -4.13 -2.96
C PRO A 67 12.99 -5.57 -3.45
N GLY A 68 11.81 -6.12 -3.77
CA GLY A 68 11.74 -7.24 -4.70
C GLY A 68 12.32 -6.77 -6.03
N PRO A 69 13.11 -7.60 -6.73
CA PRO A 69 13.85 -7.17 -7.90
C PRO A 69 12.89 -6.47 -8.87
N PRO A 70 13.21 -5.25 -9.33
CA PRO A 70 12.35 -4.52 -10.24
C PRO A 70 12.08 -5.43 -11.42
N CYS A 71 10.81 -5.78 -11.62
CA CYS A 71 10.41 -6.48 -12.82
C CYS A 71 10.88 -5.60 -13.99
N PRO A 72 11.63 -6.16 -14.94
CA PRO A 72 12.17 -5.39 -16.05
C PRO A 72 11.01 -4.62 -16.71
N PRO A 73 11.24 -3.36 -17.11
CA PRO A 73 10.21 -2.56 -17.78
C PRO A 73 9.66 -3.39 -18.94
N CYS A 74 8.34 -3.59 -19.00
CA CYS A 74 7.74 -4.02 -20.27
C CYS A 74 8.18 -3.01 -21.32
N PRO A 75 8.81 -3.43 -22.44
CA PRO A 75 9.13 -2.55 -23.52
C PRO A 75 7.85 -1.81 -23.94
N ARG A 76 7.90 -0.48 -23.96
CA ARG A 76 6.92 0.33 -24.69
C ARG A 76 6.88 -0.22 -26.11
N GLN A 77 5.74 -0.81 -26.49
CA GLN A 77 5.37 -0.87 -27.91
C GLN A 77 4.78 0.48 -28.29
#